data_AF-A0A1G6VVB3-F1
#
_entry.id   AF-A0A1G6VVB3-F1
#
_cell.length_a   1.000
_cell.length_b   1.000
_cell.length_c   1.000
_cell.angle_alpha   90.00
_cell.angle_beta   90.00
_cell.angle_gamma   90.00
#
_symmetry.space_group_name_H-M   'P 1'
#
loop_
_entity.id
_entity.type
_entity.pdbx_description
1 polymer ?
#
loop_
_entity_poly.entity_id
_entity_poly.type
_entity_poly.pdbx_seq_one_letter_code
_entity_poly.pdbx_strand_id
1 'polypeptide(L)'
;MSLATLHTDARRLADAIIRFPSRFAAALFRVDPLVAGNMRVWLEANVRFENADVPPVFVQGGNAACFALVSIAMRKPALFWGALAAIPSLPVLILLKCL
;
A
#
# COMPACT_ATOMS: atom_id res chain seq x y z
N MET A 1 18.39 0.59 -26.87
CA MET A 1 17.19 0.51 -26.01
C MET A 1 16.14 1.44 -26.61
N SER A 2 14.98 0.92 -27.00
CA SER A 2 13.97 1.68 -27.77
C SER A 2 13.04 2.47 -26.84
N LEU A 3 12.58 3.64 -27.27
CA LEU A 3 11.69 4.50 -26.50
C LEU A 3 10.35 3.79 -26.17
N ALA A 4 9.89 2.90 -27.06
CA ALA A 4 8.71 2.06 -26.84
C ALA A 4 8.89 1.03 -25.70
N THR A 5 10.10 0.48 -25.53
CA THR A 5 10.37 -0.47 -24.43
C THR A 5 10.41 0.24 -23.09
N LEU A 6 10.98 1.46 -23.04
CA LEU A 6 11.04 2.27 -21.82
C LEU A 6 9.64 2.64 -21.28
N HIS A 7 8.70 3.02 -22.15
CA HIS A 7 7.32 3.32 -21.73
C HIS A 7 6.57 2.10 -21.18
N THR A 8 6.82 0.93 -21.75
CA THR A 8 6.18 -0.32 -21.30
C THR A 8 6.70 -0.71 -19.92
N ASP A 9 8.00 -0.58 -19.69
CA ASP A 9 8.61 -0.88 -18.39
C ASP A 9 8.18 0.14 -17.32
N ALA A 10 8.10 1.42 -17.65
CA ALA A 10 7.62 2.45 -16.74
C ALA A 10 6.18 2.18 -16.27
N ARG A 11 5.29 1.71 -17.17
CA ARG A 11 3.92 1.31 -16.80
C ARG A 11 3.89 0.09 -15.90
N ARG A 12 4.69 -0.94 -16.20
CA ARG A 12 4.81 -2.15 -15.36
C ARG A 12 5.33 -1.83 -13.97
N LEU A 13 6.33 -0.94 -13.89
CA LEU A 13 6.87 -0.48 -12.62
C LEU A 13 5.83 0.34 -11.84
N ALA A 14 5.10 1.23 -12.50
CA ALA A 14 4.02 1.98 -11.87
C ALA A 14 2.93 1.03 -11.30
N ASP A 15 2.51 0.03 -12.07
CA ASP A 15 1.54 -0.97 -11.61
C ASP A 15 2.09 -1.78 -10.43
N ALA A 16 3.36 -2.16 -10.45
CA ALA A 16 4.00 -2.88 -9.35
C ALA A 16 4.04 -2.03 -8.07
N ILE A 17 4.38 -0.75 -8.19
CA ILE A 17 4.42 0.23 -7.09
C ILE A 17 3.03 0.42 -6.50
N ILE A 18 1.98 0.50 -7.34
CA ILE A 18 0.60 0.66 -6.88
C ILE A 18 0.09 -0.60 -6.15
N ARG A 19 0.50 -1.80 -6.59
CA ARG A 19 0.07 -3.08 -5.98
C ARG A 19 0.88 -3.46 -4.73
N PHE A 20 2.04 -2.84 -4.52
CA PHE A 20 2.94 -3.17 -3.43
C PHE A 20 2.31 -3.01 -2.03
N PRO A 21 1.60 -1.90 -1.70
CA PRO A 21 1.04 -1.69 -0.36
C PRO A 21 0.03 -2.76 0.05
N SER A 22 -0.80 -3.25 -0.87
CA SER A 22 -1.80 -4.28 -0.56
C SER A 22 -1.15 -5.63 -0.24
N ARG A 23 -0.06 -5.98 -0.94
CA ARG A 23 0.70 -7.21 -0.66
C ARG A 23 1.48 -7.08 0.65
N PHE A 24 2.06 -5.92 0.88
CA PHE A 24 2.80 -5.62 2.12
C PHE A 24 1.87 -5.65 3.34
N ALA A 25 0.71 -5.00 3.28
CA ALA A 25 -0.29 -5.00 4.34
C ALA A 25 -0.81 -6.41 4.64
N ALA A 26 -1.13 -7.19 3.59
CA ALA A 26 -1.56 -8.58 3.75
C ALA A 26 -0.51 -9.44 4.46
N ALA A 27 0.76 -9.29 4.06
CA ALA A 27 1.88 -10.00 4.69
C ALA A 27 2.10 -9.56 6.15
N LEU A 28 2.04 -8.26 6.42
CA LEU A 28 2.26 -7.69 7.75
C LEU A 28 1.19 -8.13 8.75
N PHE A 29 -0.07 -8.16 8.34
CA PHE A 29 -1.21 -8.50 9.19
C PHE A 29 -1.67 -9.96 9.08
N ARG A 30 -0.94 -10.81 8.33
CA ARG A 30 -1.30 -12.20 8.04
C ARG A 30 -2.72 -12.37 7.48
N VAL A 31 -3.13 -11.43 6.63
CA VAL A 31 -4.44 -11.44 5.95
C VAL A 31 -4.30 -12.19 4.62
N ASP A 32 -5.33 -12.94 4.24
CA ASP A 32 -5.35 -13.65 2.97
C ASP A 32 -5.18 -12.66 1.79
N PRO A 33 -4.24 -12.92 0.86
CA PRO A 33 -3.96 -12.01 -0.26
C PRO A 33 -5.15 -11.81 -1.20
N LEU A 34 -6.08 -12.77 -1.27
CA LEU A 34 -7.33 -12.66 -2.03
C LEU A 34 -8.25 -11.62 -1.39
N VAL A 35 -8.37 -11.64 -0.06
CA VAL A 35 -9.17 -10.67 0.70
C VAL A 35 -8.57 -9.26 0.55
N ALA A 36 -7.25 -9.12 0.64
CA ALA A 36 -6.57 -7.84 0.41
C ALA A 36 -6.74 -7.32 -1.03
N GLY A 37 -6.81 -8.22 -2.02
CA GLY A 37 -7.16 -7.88 -3.40
C GLY A 37 -8.58 -7.32 -3.51
N ASN A 38 -9.55 -7.98 -2.87
CA ASN A 38 -10.95 -7.54 -2.84
C ASN A 38 -11.11 -6.19 -2.13
N MET A 39 -10.38 -5.96 -1.04
CA MET A 39 -10.34 -4.65 -0.36
C MET A 39 -9.89 -3.54 -1.31
N ARG A 40 -8.86 -3.80 -2.11
CA ARG A 40 -8.35 -2.81 -3.07
C ARG A 40 -9.35 -2.50 -4.17
N VAL A 41 -9.96 -3.52 -4.77
CA VAL A 41 -11.01 -3.34 -5.78
C VAL A 41 -12.19 -2.55 -5.22
N TRP A 42 -12.59 -2.87 -3.98
CA TRP A 42 -13.65 -2.14 -3.30
C TRP A 42 -13.26 -0.68 -3.04
N LEU A 43 -12.02 -0.41 -2.62
CA LEU A 43 -11.51 0.94 -2.39
C LEU A 43 -11.40 1.75 -3.69
N GLU A 44 -10.99 1.14 -4.81
CA GLU A 44 -10.96 1.79 -6.12
C GLU A 44 -12.37 2.20 -6.56
N ALA A 45 -13.36 1.32 -6.39
CA ALA A 45 -14.75 1.59 -6.71
C ALA A 45 -15.36 2.68 -5.82
N ASN A 46 -14.94 2.75 -4.55
CA ASN A 46 -15.53 3.63 -3.54
C ASN A 46 -14.64 4.80 -3.13
N VAL A 47 -13.54 5.09 -3.86
CA VAL A 47 -12.54 6.09 -3.47
C VAL A 47 -13.15 7.50 -3.26
N ARG A 48 -14.27 7.79 -3.95
CA ARG A 48 -14.99 9.06 -3.90
C ARG A 48 -16.07 9.14 -2.81
N PHE A 49 -16.42 8.02 -2.19
CA PHE A 49 -17.47 7.96 -1.18
C PHE A 49 -16.84 7.81 0.20
N GLU A 50 -16.79 8.91 0.97
CA GLU A 50 -16.22 8.91 2.33
C GLU A 50 -17.01 8.06 3.33
N ASN A 51 -18.29 7.80 3.05
CA ASN A 51 -19.21 7.07 3.94
C ASN A 51 -19.76 5.79 3.28
N ALA A 52 -19.03 5.19 2.34
CA ALA A 52 -19.45 3.90 1.80
C ALA A 52 -19.41 2.85 2.92
N ASP A 53 -20.52 2.10 3.09
CA ASP A 53 -20.61 1.04 4.08
C ASP A 53 -19.55 -0.03 3.80
N VAL A 54 -18.54 -0.08 4.67
CA VAL A 54 -17.41 -1.01 4.54
C VAL A 54 -17.93 -2.43 4.82
N PRO A 55 -17.68 -3.40 3.92
CA PRO A 55 -18.07 -4.78 4.15
C PRO A 55 -17.55 -5.32 5.50
N PRO A 56 -18.39 -6.01 6.30
CA PRO A 56 -18.04 -6.42 7.66
C PRO A 56 -16.81 -7.34 7.70
N VAL A 57 -16.57 -8.09 6.64
CA VAL A 57 -15.38 -8.96 6.45
C VAL A 57 -14.07 -8.16 6.51
N PHE A 58 -14.07 -6.89 6.12
CA PHE A 58 -12.89 -6.03 6.13
C PHE A 58 -12.64 -5.37 7.48
N VAL A 59 -13.66 -5.30 8.36
CA VAL A 59 -13.59 -4.60 9.65
C VAL A 59 -13.34 -5.57 10.82
N GLN A 60 -13.25 -6.88 10.55
CA GLN A 60 -13.01 -7.88 11.58
C GLN A 60 -11.52 -8.17 11.83
N GLY A 61 -11.07 -8.02 13.08
CA GLY A 61 -9.74 -8.45 13.51
C GLY A 61 -8.59 -7.81 12.73
N GLY A 62 -7.58 -8.61 12.35
CA GLY A 62 -6.42 -8.15 11.58
C GLY A 62 -6.76 -7.58 10.20
N ASN A 63 -7.95 -7.90 9.65
CA ASN A 63 -8.41 -7.35 8.38
C ASN A 63 -8.66 -5.85 8.46
N ALA A 64 -9.10 -5.33 9.62
CA ALA A 64 -9.33 -3.90 9.82
C ALA A 64 -8.05 -3.08 9.67
N ALA A 65 -6.95 -3.56 10.25
CA ALA A 65 -5.65 -2.91 10.16
C ALA A 65 -5.09 -2.98 8.73
N CYS A 66 -5.25 -4.13 8.05
CA CYS A 66 -4.89 -4.26 6.64
C CYS A 66 -5.70 -3.29 5.76
N PHE A 67 -7.02 -3.22 5.96
CA PHE A 67 -7.91 -2.32 5.23
C PHE A 67 -7.56 -0.84 5.43
N ALA A 68 -7.28 -0.43 6.67
CA ALA A 68 -6.85 0.92 6.99
C ALA A 68 -5.51 1.29 6.33
N LEU A 69 -4.54 0.38 6.33
CA LEU A 69 -3.24 0.64 5.70
C LEU A 69 -3.37 0.74 4.17
N VAL A 70 -4.18 -0.13 3.55
CA VAL A 70 -4.45 -0.09 2.11
C VAL A 70 -5.20 1.19 1.73
N SER A 71 -6.19 1.62 2.50
CA SER A 71 -6.94 2.85 2.22
C SER A 71 -6.07 4.11 2.33
N ILE A 72 -5.17 4.18 3.32
CA ILE A 72 -4.18 5.26 3.46
C ILE A 72 -3.23 5.26 2.26
N ALA A 73 -2.72 4.09 1.86
CA ALA A 73 -1.82 3.96 0.72
C ALA A 73 -2.47 4.40 -0.59
N MET A 74 -3.78 4.18 -0.76
CA MET A 74 -4.53 4.60 -1.96
C MET A 74 -4.87 6.10 -1.95
N ARG A 75 -5.31 6.66 -0.82
CA ARG A 75 -5.66 8.09 -0.75
C ARG A 75 -4.42 9.00 -0.71
N LYS A 76 -3.37 8.59 0.00
CA LYS A 76 -2.19 9.42 0.28
C LYS A 76 -0.90 8.60 0.07
N PRO A 77 -0.57 8.24 -1.19
CA PRO A 77 0.59 7.40 -1.47
C PRO A 77 1.90 8.01 -0.97
N ALA A 78 2.05 9.35 -1.04
CA ALA A 78 3.25 10.03 -0.55
C ALA A 78 3.49 9.81 0.95
N LEU A 79 2.44 9.78 1.78
CA LEU A 79 2.57 9.50 3.22
C LEU A 79 2.98 8.06 3.47
N PHE A 80 2.43 7.10 2.72
CA PHE A 80 2.79 5.69 2.86
C PHE A 80 4.27 5.47 2.52
N TRP A 81 4.73 5.98 1.37
CA TRP A 81 6.13 5.85 0.96
C TRP A 81 7.08 6.62 1.88
N GLY A 82 6.68 7.81 2.35
CA GLY A 82 7.45 8.57 3.33
C GLY A 82 7.63 7.81 4.66
N ALA A 83 6.56 7.21 5.18
CA ALA A 83 6.63 6.38 6.39
C ALA A 83 7.50 5.13 6.16
N LEU A 84 7.38 4.49 5.00
CA LEU A 84 8.19 3.32 4.66
C LEU A 84 9.69 3.66 4.59
N ALA A 85 10.04 4.83 4.04
CA ALA A 85 11.42 5.32 3.99
C ALA A 85 11.94 5.77 5.37
N ALA A 86 11.05 6.21 6.27
CA ALA A 86 11.41 6.63 7.62
C ALA A 86 11.90 5.48 8.51
N ILE A 87 11.37 4.27 8.31
CA ILE A 87 11.73 3.07 9.10
C ILE A 87 13.23 2.77 9.02
N PRO A 88 13.87 2.66 7.84
CA PRO A 88 15.31 2.46 7.75
C PRO A 88 16.11 3.77 7.94
N SER A 89 15.53 4.95 7.71
CA SER A 89 16.29 6.19 7.87
C SER A 89 16.61 6.51 9.33
N LEU A 90 15.71 6.20 10.26
CA LEU A 90 15.94 6.37 11.70
C LEU A 90 17.19 5.63 12.22
N PRO A 91 17.36 4.31 12.01
CA PRO A 91 18.57 3.61 12.47
C PRO A 91 19.82 4.08 11.74
N VAL A 92 19.74 4.45 10.46
CA VAL A 92 20.87 5.03 9.72
C VAL A 92 21.30 6.38 10.30
N LEU A 93 20.34 7.26 10.61
CA LEU A 93 20.61 8.56 11.23
C LEU A 93 21.19 8.40 12.63
N ILE A 94 20.71 7.42 13.41
CA ILE A 94 21.28 7.09 14.72
C ILE A 94 22.73 6.60 14.55
N LEU A 95 22.99 5.69 13.61
CA LEU A 95 24.32 5.15 13.34
C LEU A 95 25.31 6.23 12.90
N LEU A 96 24.90 7.11 11.98
CA LEU A 96 25.72 8.24 11.50
C LEU A 96 26.00 9.26 12.61
N LYS A 97 25.11 9.39 13.59
CA LYS A 97 25.27 10.30 14.73
C LYS A 97 26.15 9.71 15.84
N CYS A 98 26.31 8.39 15.88
CA CYS A 98 27.22 7.69 16.78
C CYS A 98 28.63 7.48 16.21
N LEU A 99 28.84 7.76 14.91
CA LEU A 99 30.14 7.74 14.24
C LEU A 99 30.85 9.10 14.37
#